data_AF-A0A7K1TN00-F1
#
_entry.id   AF-A0A7K1TN00-F1
#
_cell.length_a   1.000
_cell.length_b   1.000
_cell.length_c   1.000
_cell.angle_alpha   90.00
_cell.angle_beta   90.00
_cell.angle_gamma   90.00
#
_symmetry.space_group_name_H-M   'P 1'
#
loop_
_entity.id
_entity.type
_entity.pdbx_description
1 polymer ?
#
loop_
_entity_poly.entity_id
_entity_poly.type
_entity_poly.pdbx_seq_one_letter_code
_entity_poly.pdbx_strand_id
1 'polypeptide(L)'
;MGYMVLAAWAVQAAVGVSLLVSWARHAKGCNRGLVLTHASAMVAFAAVWIVFIVTGEAVWAWAGFGVLAAFIGFGDATMVRRSRAVLGESNPGLRDYGPAIGVALSGRLGGRTRFHALFSALVFFPCLAVCIIATIAAW
;
A
#
# COMPACT_ATOMS: atom_id res chain seq x y z
N MET A 1 7.45 -19.44 -2.10
CA MET A 1 6.70 -18.32 -2.73
C MET A 1 6.56 -17.09 -1.83
N GLY A 2 6.37 -17.23 -0.50
CA GLY A 2 6.27 -16.07 0.42
C GLY A 2 7.44 -15.06 0.35
N TYR A 3 8.66 -15.52 0.08
CA TYR A 3 9.84 -14.66 -0.14
C TYR A 3 9.69 -13.70 -1.33
N MET A 4 8.97 -14.08 -2.39
CA MET A 4 8.74 -13.19 -3.55
C MET A 4 7.85 -12.01 -3.16
N VAL A 5 6.83 -12.27 -2.34
CA VAL A 5 5.95 -11.20 -1.79
C VAL A 5 6.76 -10.26 -0.90
N LEU A 6 7.63 -10.80 -0.04
CA LEU A 6 8.47 -9.97 0.82
C LEU A 6 9.49 -9.14 0.01
N ALA A 7 10.08 -9.71 -1.04
CA ALA A 7 10.99 -8.99 -1.93
C ALA A 7 10.28 -7.87 -2.70
N ALA A 8 9.09 -8.14 -3.27
CA ALA A 8 8.27 -7.11 -3.91
C ALA A 8 7.85 -6.03 -2.90
N TRP A 9 7.43 -6.43 -1.70
CA TRP A 9 7.12 -5.51 -0.62
C TRP A 9 8.33 -4.65 -0.24
N ALA A 10 9.55 -5.19 -0.20
CA ALA A 10 10.75 -4.42 0.12
C ALA A 10 11.04 -3.33 -0.93
N VAL A 11 10.88 -3.64 -2.22
CA VAL A 11 10.97 -2.65 -3.31
C VAL A 11 9.92 -1.56 -3.13
N GLN A 12 8.67 -1.96 -2.86
CA GLN A 12 7.56 -1.04 -2.61
C GLN A 12 7.82 -0.16 -1.37
N ALA A 13 8.34 -0.75 -0.30
CA ALA A 13 8.65 -0.09 0.96
C ALA A 13 9.81 0.91 0.81
N ALA A 14 10.84 0.60 0.02
CA ALA A 14 11.92 1.55 -0.26
C ALA A 14 11.39 2.84 -0.91
N VAL A 15 10.50 2.71 -1.90
CA VAL A 15 9.85 3.87 -2.52
C VAL A 15 8.92 4.57 -1.51
N GLY A 16 8.14 3.81 -0.73
CA GLY A 16 7.26 4.32 0.32
C GLY A 16 7.99 5.14 1.38
N VAL A 17 9.16 4.66 1.84
CA VAL A 17 10.03 5.38 2.77
C VAL A 17 10.55 6.67 2.14
N SER A 18 10.96 6.64 0.86
CA SER A 18 11.38 7.86 0.18
C SER A 18 10.25 8.91 0.09
N LEU A 19 9.00 8.47 -0.08
CA LEU A 19 7.81 9.32 -0.08
C LEU A 19 7.51 9.85 1.34
N LEU A 20 7.63 8.99 2.36
CA LEU A 20 7.45 9.35 3.75
C LEU A 20 8.47 10.40 4.21
N VAL A 21 9.75 10.24 3.83
CA VAL A 21 10.81 11.23 4.09
C VAL A 21 10.50 12.55 3.39
N SER A 22 10.09 12.50 2.12
CA SER A 22 9.70 13.70 1.36
C SER A 22 8.52 14.42 2.02
N TRP A 23 7.52 13.67 2.48
CA TRP A 23 6.36 14.19 3.20
C TRP A 23 6.78 14.82 4.54
N ALA A 24 7.63 14.15 5.31
CA ALA A 24 8.11 14.63 6.59
C ALA A 24 8.94 15.92 6.48
N ARG A 25 9.61 16.14 5.34
CA ARG A 25 10.41 17.34 5.06
C ARG A 25 9.58 18.53 4.54
N HIS A 26 8.59 18.28 3.69
CA HIS A 26 7.94 19.35 2.91
C HIS A 26 6.45 19.54 3.17
N ALA A 27 5.79 18.58 3.84
CA ALA A 27 4.33 18.59 4.01
C ALA A 27 3.90 18.07 5.39
N LYS A 28 4.78 18.19 6.39
CA LYS A 28 4.56 17.72 7.76
C LYS A 28 3.34 18.42 8.36
N GLY A 29 2.26 17.68 8.56
CA GLY A 29 0.98 18.20 9.09
C GLY A 29 -0.22 17.88 8.19
N CYS A 30 -0.05 17.93 6.87
CA CYS A 30 -1.10 17.52 5.93
C CYS A 30 -1.21 16.00 5.89
N ASN A 31 -2.42 15.46 6.07
CA ASN A 31 -2.72 14.02 6.00
C ASN A 31 -1.92 13.14 6.97
N ARG A 32 -1.45 13.70 8.09
CA ARG A 32 -0.62 12.98 9.09
C ARG A 32 -1.22 11.64 9.53
N GLY A 33 -2.50 11.63 9.88
CA GLY A 33 -3.19 10.40 10.29
C GLY A 33 -3.14 9.32 9.22
N LEU A 34 -3.56 9.64 8.00
CA LEU A 34 -3.59 8.69 6.88
C LEU A 34 -2.19 8.14 6.55
N VAL A 35 -1.19 9.01 6.46
CA VAL A 35 0.19 8.63 6.10
C VAL A 35 0.81 7.74 7.18
N LEU A 36 0.66 8.12 8.46
CA LEU A 36 1.25 7.34 9.56
C LEU A 36 0.53 6.00 9.74
N THR A 37 -0.81 5.96 9.64
CA THR A 37 -1.58 4.72 9.71
C THR A 37 -1.22 3.78 8.55
N HIS A 38 -1.05 4.31 7.34
CA HIS A 38 -0.62 3.51 6.20
C HIS A 38 0.79 2.93 6.43
N ALA A 39 1.76 3.77 6.82
CA ALA A 39 3.14 3.34 7.05
C ALA A 39 3.25 2.31 8.18
N SER A 40 2.56 2.52 9.30
CA SER A 40 2.57 1.58 10.43
C SER A 40 1.93 0.25 10.06
N ALA A 41 0.82 0.26 9.31
CA ALA A 41 0.18 -0.95 8.82
C ALA A 41 1.08 -1.74 7.87
N MET A 42 1.89 -1.08 7.03
CA MET A 42 2.85 -1.78 6.16
C MET A 42 3.97 -2.45 6.97
N VAL A 43 4.39 -1.87 8.09
CA VAL A 43 5.33 -2.52 9.02
C VAL A 43 4.67 -3.72 9.70
N ALA A 44 3.43 -3.58 10.16
CA ALA A 44 2.67 -4.68 10.75
C ALA A 44 2.47 -5.85 9.77
N PHE A 45 2.13 -5.53 8.51
CA PHE A 45 2.07 -6.51 7.42
C PHE A 45 3.39 -7.28 7.31
N ALA A 46 4.53 -6.59 7.23
CA ALA A 46 5.83 -7.23 7.08
C ALA A 46 6.16 -8.15 8.26
N ALA A 47 5.88 -7.72 9.49
CA ALA A 47 6.09 -8.54 10.68
C ALA A 47 5.25 -9.83 10.63
N VAL A 48 3.95 -9.71 10.35
CA VAL A 48 3.05 -10.87 10.25
C VAL A 48 3.44 -11.79 9.10
N TRP A 49 3.86 -11.22 7.96
CA TRP A 49 4.29 -11.99 6.79
C TRP A 49 5.60 -12.75 7.04
N ILE A 50 6.52 -12.17 7.81
CA ILE A 50 7.74 -12.86 8.25
C ILE A 50 7.38 -14.04 9.17
N VAL A 51 6.43 -13.87 10.09
CA VAL A 51 5.93 -14.97 10.93
C VAL A 51 5.37 -16.11 10.06
N PHE A 52 4.60 -15.80 9.01
CA PHE A 52 4.16 -16.79 8.04
C PHE A 52 5.33 -17.51 7.36
N ILE A 53 6.34 -16.78 6.89
CA ILE A 53 7.51 -17.39 6.23
C ILE A 53 8.25 -18.36 7.17
N VAL A 54 8.38 -18.00 8.45
CA VAL A 54 9.10 -18.82 9.45
C VAL A 54 8.30 -20.05 9.87
N THR A 55 7.00 -19.90 10.07
CA THR A 55 6.14 -20.98 10.59
C THR A 55 5.56 -21.87 9.50
N GLY A 56 5.39 -21.35 8.29
CA GLY A 56 4.69 -22.02 7.18
C GLY A 56 3.16 -22.06 7.34
N GLU A 57 2.61 -21.57 8.46
CA GLU A 57 1.19 -21.69 8.79
C GLU A 57 0.33 -20.70 8.00
N ALA A 58 -0.65 -21.22 7.25
CA ALA A 58 -1.49 -20.43 6.35
C ALA A 58 -2.31 -19.33 7.05
N VAL A 59 -2.63 -19.50 8.33
CA VAL A 59 -3.34 -18.49 9.14
C VAL A 59 -2.58 -17.16 9.21
N TRP A 60 -1.24 -17.20 9.28
CA TRP A 60 -0.42 -16.00 9.31
C TRP A 60 -0.34 -15.31 7.95
N ALA A 61 -0.38 -16.08 6.84
CA ALA A 61 -0.48 -15.49 5.51
C ALA A 61 -1.79 -14.70 5.37
N TRP A 62 -2.92 -15.30 5.77
CA TRP A 62 -4.22 -14.63 5.75
C TRP A 62 -4.28 -13.42 6.69
N ALA A 63 -3.71 -13.51 7.89
CA ALA A 63 -3.62 -12.38 8.80
C ALA A 63 -2.84 -11.22 8.18
N GLY A 64 -1.69 -11.51 7.55
CA GLY A 64 -0.90 -10.52 6.84
C GLY A 64 -1.69 -9.90 5.69
N PHE A 65 -2.30 -10.72 4.83
CA PHE A 65 -3.13 -10.23 3.73
C PHE A 65 -4.32 -9.39 4.23
N GLY A 66 -4.94 -9.76 5.35
CA GLY A 66 -5.99 -8.98 6.00
C GLY A 66 -5.50 -7.58 6.41
N VAL A 67 -4.31 -7.48 7.01
CA VAL A 67 -3.67 -6.18 7.29
C VAL A 67 -3.44 -5.39 5.99
N LEU A 68 -2.88 -6.02 4.95
CA LEU A 68 -2.64 -5.35 3.68
C LEU A 68 -3.95 -4.81 3.08
N ALA A 69 -4.98 -5.63 2.99
CA ALA A 69 -6.27 -5.29 2.40
C ALA A 69 -7.02 -4.22 3.20
N ALA A 70 -7.02 -4.31 4.53
CA ALA A 70 -7.69 -3.32 5.38
C ALA A 70 -7.02 -1.93 5.30
N PHE A 71 -5.70 -1.90 5.14
CA PHE A 71 -4.94 -0.65 5.28
C PHE A 71 -4.44 -0.05 3.96
N ILE A 72 -4.62 -0.72 2.82
CA ILE A 72 -4.32 -0.16 1.50
C ILE A 72 -5.17 1.09 1.21
N GLY A 73 -6.42 1.10 1.71
CA GLY A 73 -7.35 2.22 1.56
C GLY A 73 -6.86 3.54 2.17
N PHE A 74 -5.97 3.52 3.16
CA PHE A 74 -5.35 4.76 3.69
C PHE A 74 -4.35 5.38 2.71
N GLY A 75 -3.64 4.55 1.94
CA GLY A 75 -2.79 5.00 0.84
C GLY A 75 -3.63 5.64 -0.25
N ASP A 76 -4.73 4.98 -0.63
CA ASP A 76 -5.69 5.48 -1.61
C ASP A 76 -6.35 6.80 -1.18
N ALA A 77 -6.77 6.89 0.09
CA ALA A 77 -7.31 8.13 0.64
C ALA A 77 -6.29 9.29 0.57
N THR A 78 -5.01 9.00 0.77
CA THR A 78 -3.93 9.99 0.63
C THR A 78 -3.77 10.42 -0.83
N MET A 79 -3.86 9.48 -1.78
CA MET A 79 -3.84 9.76 -3.22
C MET A 79 -5.02 10.64 -3.63
N VAL A 80 -6.25 10.28 -3.23
CA VAL A 80 -7.48 11.03 -3.53
C VAL A 80 -7.42 12.45 -2.96
N ARG A 81 -6.95 12.61 -1.73
CA ARG A 81 -6.80 13.96 -1.16
C ARG A 81 -5.79 14.81 -1.92
N ARG A 82 -4.68 14.23 -2.36
CA ARG A 82 -3.68 14.95 -3.16
C ARG A 82 -4.18 15.25 -4.57
N SER A 83 -4.94 14.35 -5.20
CA SER A 83 -5.51 14.61 -6.52
C SER A 83 -6.53 15.74 -6.49
N ARG A 84 -7.36 15.83 -5.45
CA ARG A 84 -8.28 16.96 -5.22
C ARG A 84 -7.54 18.30 -5.19
N ALA A 85 -6.45 18.40 -4.43
CA ALA A 85 -5.63 19.61 -4.37
C ALA A 85 -5.03 19.98 -5.74
N VAL A 86 -4.62 18.98 -6.54
CA VAL A 86 -4.09 19.18 -7.89
C VAL A 86 -5.15 19.61 -8.91
N LEU A 87 -6.40 19.21 -8.69
CA LEU A 87 -7.55 19.55 -9.53
C LEU A 87 -8.30 20.81 -9.07
N GLY A 88 -7.99 21.34 -7.89
CA GLY A 88 -8.72 22.46 -7.29
C GLY A 88 -10.10 22.08 -6.73
N GLU A 89 -10.35 20.79 -6.49
CA GLU A 89 -11.65 20.27 -6.06
C GLU A 89 -11.76 20.27 -4.53
N SER A 90 -12.73 21.00 -3.98
CA SER A 90 -12.94 21.12 -2.54
C SER A 90 -14.10 20.28 -2.00
N ASN A 91 -14.94 19.70 -2.86
CA ASN A 91 -16.15 18.99 -2.44
C ASN A 91 -15.94 17.47 -2.43
N PRO A 92 -15.97 16.80 -1.26
CA PRO A 92 -15.67 15.37 -1.19
C PRO A 92 -16.84 14.51 -1.70
N GLY A 93 -16.61 13.73 -2.76
CA GLY A 93 -17.59 12.78 -3.29
C GLY A 93 -17.06 11.35 -3.44
N LEU A 94 -17.97 10.39 -3.54
CA LEU A 94 -17.66 8.98 -3.85
C LEU A 94 -17.08 8.78 -5.28
N ARG A 95 -17.19 9.80 -6.13
CA ARG A 95 -16.69 9.78 -7.53
C ARG A 95 -15.21 10.13 -7.66
N ASP A 96 -14.52 10.46 -6.57
CA ASP A 96 -13.17 11.05 -6.66
C ASP A 96 -12.06 10.02 -6.91
N TYR A 97 -12.36 8.72 -6.80
CA TYR A 97 -11.36 7.68 -7.01
C TYR A 97 -10.92 7.55 -8.47
N GLY A 98 -11.86 7.60 -9.43
CA GLY A 98 -11.55 7.56 -10.86
C GLY A 98 -10.64 8.71 -11.31
N PRO A 99 -11.00 9.98 -11.01
CA PRO A 99 -10.12 11.13 -11.24
C PRO A 99 -8.76 11.00 -10.53
N ALA A 100 -8.72 10.47 -9.30
CA ALA A 100 -7.46 10.25 -8.59
C ALA A 100 -6.52 9.27 -9.30
N ILE A 101 -7.07 8.19 -9.86
CA ILE A 101 -6.32 7.27 -10.73
C ILE A 101 -5.78 8.04 -11.95
N GLY A 102 -6.60 8.82 -12.64
CA GLY A 102 -6.15 9.62 -13.79
C GLY A 102 -5.00 10.58 -13.45
N VAL A 103 -5.07 11.27 -12.30
CA VAL A 103 -4.02 12.18 -11.83
C VAL A 103 -2.74 11.41 -11.43
N ALA A 104 -2.87 10.23 -10.84
CA ALA A 104 -1.73 9.37 -10.51
C ALA A 104 -1.04 8.83 -11.78
N LEU A 105 -1.82 8.35 -12.75
CA LEU A 105 -1.31 7.78 -14.01
C LEU A 105 -0.71 8.84 -14.94
N SER A 106 -1.24 10.05 -14.95
CA SER A 106 -0.63 11.19 -15.67
C SER A 106 0.69 11.66 -15.07
N GLY A 107 1.07 11.15 -13.89
CA GLY A 107 2.33 11.49 -13.22
C GLY A 107 2.30 12.84 -12.49
N ARG A 108 1.16 13.53 -12.46
CA ARG A 108 0.99 14.84 -11.78
C ARG A 108 1.21 14.78 -10.26
N LEU A 109 1.16 13.60 -9.65
CA LEU A 109 1.52 13.38 -8.23
C LEU A 109 3.01 13.11 -7.99
N GLY A 110 3.81 13.03 -9.06
CA GLY A 110 5.22 12.67 -9.08
C GLY A 110 5.46 11.20 -9.47
N GLY A 111 6.57 10.93 -10.16
CA GLY A 111 6.92 9.59 -10.66
C GLY A 111 7.00 8.52 -9.58
N ARG A 112 7.52 8.86 -8.39
CA ARG A 112 7.57 7.96 -7.23
C ARG A 112 6.17 7.55 -6.75
N THR A 113 5.21 8.48 -6.71
CA THR A 113 3.83 8.17 -6.32
C THR A 113 3.16 7.29 -7.38
N ARG A 114 3.37 7.57 -8.67
CA ARG A 114 2.85 6.73 -9.75
C ARG A 114 3.40 5.31 -9.68
N PHE A 115 4.72 5.16 -9.52
CA PHE A 115 5.35 3.86 -9.32
C PHE A 115 4.74 3.13 -8.13
N HIS A 116 4.70 3.78 -6.97
CA HIS A 116 4.17 3.19 -5.75
C HIS A 116 2.71 2.76 -5.89
N ALA A 117 1.87 3.57 -6.56
CA ALA A 117 0.48 3.21 -6.80
C ALA A 117 0.32 2.01 -7.75
N LEU A 118 1.13 1.90 -8.80
CA LEU A 118 1.05 0.81 -9.76
C LEU A 118 1.67 -0.49 -9.24
N PHE A 119 2.81 -0.36 -8.56
CA PHE A 119 3.56 -1.49 -8.04
C PHE A 119 2.88 -2.14 -6.84
N SER A 120 1.95 -1.44 -6.16
CA SER A 120 1.15 -2.03 -5.08
C SER A 120 0.36 -3.26 -5.53
N ALA A 121 -0.13 -3.29 -6.77
CA ALA A 121 -0.81 -4.45 -7.35
C ALA A 121 0.10 -5.69 -7.43
N LEU A 122 1.39 -5.48 -7.70
CA LEU A 122 2.41 -6.55 -7.73
C LEU A 122 2.79 -7.06 -6.33
N VAL A 123 2.38 -6.37 -5.27
CA VAL A 123 2.47 -6.91 -3.90
C VAL A 123 1.15 -7.58 -3.55
N PHE A 124 0.02 -6.94 -3.86
CA PHE A 124 -1.31 -7.38 -3.46
C PHE A 124 -1.72 -8.73 -4.06
N PHE A 125 -1.66 -8.87 -5.39
CA PHE A 125 -2.12 -10.10 -6.04
C PHE A 125 -1.24 -11.31 -5.74
N PRO A 126 0.11 -11.20 -5.75
CA PRO A 126 0.95 -12.31 -5.31
C PRO A 126 0.76 -12.68 -3.84
N CYS A 127 0.49 -11.70 -2.97
CA CYS A 127 0.13 -11.95 -1.57
C CYS A 127 -1.14 -12.82 -1.47
N LEU A 128 -2.21 -12.43 -2.18
CA LEU A 128 -3.45 -13.22 -2.24
C LEU A 128 -3.21 -14.63 -2.80
N ALA A 129 -2.45 -14.74 -3.90
CA ALA A 129 -2.12 -16.03 -4.52
C ALA A 129 -1.37 -16.95 -3.54
N VAL A 130 -0.40 -16.40 -2.79
CA VAL A 130 0.33 -17.16 -1.77
C VAL A 130 -0.60 -17.61 -0.64
N CYS A 131 -1.57 -16.80 -0.21
CA CYS A 131 -2.54 -17.21 0.81
C CYS A 131 -3.37 -18.41 0.34
N ILE A 132 -3.87 -18.37 -0.90
CA ILE A 132 -4.65 -19.46 -1.51
C ILE A 132 -3.80 -20.72 -1.61
N ILE A 133 -2.58 -20.62 -2.14
CA ILE A 133 -1.66 -21.76 -2.31
C ILE A 133 -1.29 -22.37 -0.96
N ALA A 134 -0.95 -21.55 0.03
CA ALA A 134 -0.62 -22.01 1.38
C ALA A 134 -1.80 -22.73 2.04
N THR A 135 -3.02 -22.26 1.79
CA THR A 135 -4.23 -22.93 2.27
C THR A 135 -4.37 -24.31 1.64
N ILE A 136 -4.24 -24.41 0.32
CA ILE A 136 -4.39 -25.68 -0.40
C ILE A 136 -3.30 -26.69 0.02
N ALA A 137 -2.07 -26.24 0.22
CA ALA A 137 -0.94 -27.10 0.61
C ALA A 137 -1.02 -27.60 2.07
N ALA A 138 -1.90 -27.04 2.90
CA ALA A 138 -2.12 -27.47 4.27
C ALA A 138 -3.17 -28.59 4.40
N TRP A 139 -3.80 -28.99 3.28
CA TRP A 139 -4.71 -30.14 3.17
C TRP A 139 -4.02 -31.30 2.44
#